data_AF-A0A3D1X6G2-F1
#
_entry.id   AF-A0A3D1X6G2-F1
#
_cell.length_a   1.000
_cell.length_b   1.000
_cell.length_c   1.000
_cell.angle_alpha   90.00
_cell.angle_beta   90.00
_cell.angle_gamma   90.00
#
_symmetry.space_group_name_H-M   'P 1'
#
loop_
_entity.id
_entity.type
_entity.pdbx_description
1 polymer ?
#
loop_
_entity_poly.entity_id
_entity_poly.type
_entity_poly.pdbx_seq_one_letter_code
_entity_poly.pdbx_strand_id
1 'polypeptide(L)' 'MKELPKIYEPQQVEGRIYQMWMDHDCFKAEPDPDKKPFSIVMPPPNVTGQLHMGHAMDSTL' A
#
# COMPACT_ATOMS: atom_id res chain seq x y z
N MET A 1 -5.38 10.95 27.99
CA MET A 1 -5.60 10.29 26.68
C MET A 1 -6.05 11.37 25.70
N LYS A 2 -5.46 11.45 24.50
CA LYS A 2 -5.99 12.33 23.45
C LYS A 2 -7.26 11.68 22.90
N GLU A 3 -8.39 12.37 22.98
CA GLU A 3 -9.64 11.89 22.40
C GLU A 3 -9.54 11.89 20.87
N LEU A 4 -10.14 10.88 20.23
CA LEU A 4 -10.22 10.82 18.77
C LEU A 4 -11.20 11.90 18.26
N PRO A 5 -10.85 12.62 17.19
CA PRO A 5 -11.76 13.58 16.59
C PRO A 5 -13.02 12.87 16.10
N LYS A 6 -14.16 13.57 16.18
CA LYS A 6 -15.45 13.04 15.72
C LYS A 6 -15.52 12.83 14.20
N ILE A 7 -14.69 13.58 13.46
CA ILE A 7 -14.61 13.55 12.00
C ILE A 7 -13.24 12.99 11.62
N TYR A 8 -13.23 12.04 10.69
CA TYR A 8 -12.02 11.45 10.14
C TYR A 8 -11.52 12.27 8.95
N GLU A 9 -10.24 12.61 8.96
CA GLU A 9 -9.55 13.37 7.90
C GLU A 9 -8.45 12.50 7.28
N PRO A 10 -8.70 11.80 6.15
CA PRO A 10 -7.76 10.84 5.57
C PRO A 10 -6.40 11.46 5.23
N GLN A 11 -6.40 12.71 4.77
CA GLN A 11 -5.20 13.46 4.40
C GLN A 11 -4.20 13.62 5.55
N GLN A 12 -4.66 13.58 6.80
CA GLN A 12 -3.81 13.67 7.99
C GLN A 12 -3.19 12.31 8.38
N VAL A 13 -3.65 11.22 7.78
CA VAL A 13 -3.37 9.85 8.22
C VAL A 13 -2.68 9.02 7.14
N GLU A 14 -3.19 9.03 5.91
CA GLU A 14 -2.73 8.16 4.81
C GLU A 14 -1.23 8.32 4.53
N GLY A 15 -0.75 9.56 4.35
CA GLY A 15 0.66 9.80 4.06
C GLY A 15 1.59 9.34 5.19
N ARG A 16 1.20 9.54 6.45
CA ARG A 16 1.98 9.09 7.61
C ARG A 16 2.05 7.58 7.71
N ILE A 17 0.93 6.88 7.47
CA ILE A 17 0.89 5.41 7.49
C ILE A 17 1.72 4.84 6.35
N TYR A 18 1.59 5.40 5.15
CA TYR A 18 2.38 4.95 4.00
C TYR A 18 3.87 5.11 4.27
N GLN A 19 4.30 6.27 4.79
CA GLN A 19 5.69 6.49 5.16
C GLN A 19 6.17 5.50 6.22
N MET A 20 5.35 5.22 7.23
CA MET A 20 5.66 4.20 8.25
C MET A 20 5.89 2.82 7.61
N TRP A 21 5.04 2.38 6.67
CA TRP A 21 5.27 1.11 5.97
C TRP A 21 6.57 1.08 5.17
N MET A 22 6.92 2.20 4.54
CA MET A 22 8.18 2.36 3.81
C MET A 22 9.39 2.30 4.75
N ASP A 23 9.36 3.06 5.86
CA ASP A 23 10.47 3.16 6.83
C ASP A 23 10.74 1.83 7.56
N HIS A 24 9.72 0.99 7.67
CA HIS A 24 9.78 -0.32 8.34
C HIS A 24 9.89 -1.51 7.38
N ASP A 25 10.23 -1.27 6.10
CA ASP A 25 10.39 -2.31 5.08
C ASP A 25 9.18 -3.26 4.96
N CYS A 26 7.97 -2.78 5.26
CA CYS A 26 6.77 -3.64 5.32
C CYS A 26 6.39 -4.25 3.96
N PHE A 27 6.88 -3.69 2.85
CA PHE A 27 6.68 -4.20 1.49
C PHE A 27 7.81 -5.12 1.01
N LYS A 28 8.89 -5.24 1.79
CA LYS A 28 10.04 -6.09 1.44
C LYS A 28 9.73 -7.54 1.80
N ALA A 29 9.78 -8.42 0.82
CA ALA A 29 9.70 -9.86 1.04
C ALA A 29 11.10 -10.47 1.12
N GLU A 30 11.32 -11.37 2.08
CA GLU A 30 12.52 -12.18 2.20
C GLU A 30 12.13 -13.67 2.11
N PRO A 31 12.87 -14.51 1.36
CA PRO A 31 12.60 -15.94 1.29
C PRO A 31 12.71 -16.58 2.67
N ASP A 32 11.62 -17.22 3.11
CA ASP A 32 11.55 -17.93 4.39
C ASP A 32 11.10 -19.38 4.12
N PRO A 33 12.00 -20.38 4.22
CA PRO A 33 11.68 -21.78 3.97
C PRO A 33 10.62 -22.37 4.91
N ASP A 34 10.43 -21.77 6.09
CA ASP A 34 9.50 -22.26 7.10
C ASP A 34 8.07 -21.72 6.89
N LYS A 35 7.88 -20.80 5.94
CA LYS A 35 6.58 -20.20 5.62
C LYS A 35 6.11 -20.61 4.24
N LYS A 36 4.79 -20.76 4.08
CA LYS A 36 4.19 -20.96 2.76
C LYS A 36 4.24 -19.64 1.98
N PRO A 37 4.91 -19.59 0.81
CA PRO A 37 4.98 -18.36 0.03
C PRO A 37 3.64 -18.02 -0.60
N PHE A 38 3.39 -16.72 -0.77
CA PHE A 38 2.29 -16.18 -1.55
C PHE A 38 2.85 -15.07 -2.46
N SER A 39 2.45 -15.08 -3.72
CA SER A 39 2.94 -14.13 -4.72
C SER A 39 1.79 -13.69 -5.60
N ILE A 40 1.67 -12.38 -5.80
CA ILE A 40 0.78 -11.75 -6.78
C ILE A 40 1.68 -10.97 -7.73
N VAL A 41 1.49 -11.17 -9.03
CA VAL A 41 2.24 -10.43 -10.06
C VAL A 41 1.47 -9.15 -10.37
N MET A 42 2.09 -7.99 -10.12
CA MET A 42 1.54 -6.72 -10.59
C MET A 42 1.92 -6.52 -12.06
N PRO A 43 0.95 -6.27 -12.97
CA PRO A 43 1.27 -5.98 -14.36
C PRO A 43 2.09 -4.68 -14.44
N PRO A 44 3.20 -4.65 -15.18
CA PRO A 44 4.01 -3.45 -15.30
C PRO A 44 3.18 -2.34 -15.96
N PRO A 45 3.13 -1.13 -15.40
CA PRO A 45 2.36 -0.05 -15.99
C PRO A 45 3.01 0.40 -17.31
N ASN A 46 2.19 0.67 -18.32
CA ASN A 46 2.67 1.32 -19.54
C ASN A 46 3.07 2.77 -19.22
N VAL A 47 4.30 3.16 -19.56
CA VAL A 47 4.86 4.50 -19.26
C VAL A 47 4.36 5.56 -20.27
N THR A 48 3.06 5.57 -20.56
CA THR A 48 2.46 6.37 -21.63
C THR A 48 1.38 7.35 -21.15
N GLY A 49 1.10 7.43 -19.84
CA GLY A 49 0.07 8.33 -19.31
C GLY A 49 -0.08 8.31 -17.79
N GLN A 50 -1.14 8.95 -17.29
CA GLN A 50 -1.54 8.95 -15.88
C GLN A 50 -2.40 7.72 -15.55
N LEU A 51 -2.36 7.28 -14.30
CA LEU A 51 -3.23 6.22 -13.81
C LEU A 51 -4.69 6.69 -13.77
N HIS A 52 -5.60 5.90 -14.34
CA HIS A 52 -7.05 6.04 -14.18
C HIS A 52 -7.63 5.03 -13.18
N MET A 53 -8.92 5.19 -12.83
CA MET A 53 -9.65 4.35 -11.87
C MET A 53 -9.54 2.83 -12.13
N GLY A 54 -9.46 2.38 -13.38
CA GLY A 54 -9.19 0.97 -13.70
C GLY A 54 -7.92 0.41 -13.04
N HIS A 55 -6.80 1.16 -13.08
CA HIS A 55 -5.56 0.74 -12.40
C HIS A 55 -5.74 0.68 -10.88
N ALA A 56 -6.52 1.60 -10.31
CA ALA A 56 -6.80 1.60 -8.87
C ALA A 56 -7.60 0.35 -8.47
N MET A 57 -8.59 -0.04 -9.29
CA MET A 57 -9.35 -1.27 -9.09
C MET A 57 -8.43 -2.50 -9.20
N ASP A 58 -7.63 -2.60 -10.26
CA ASP A 58 -6.73 -3.74 -10.49
C ASP A 58 -5.64 -3.88 -9.42
N SER A 59 -5.17 -2.78 -8.84
CA SER A 59 -4.14 -2.81 -7.78
C SER A 59 -4.70 -3.04 -6.38
N THR A 60 -6.02 -2.90 -6.20
CA THR A 60 -6.70 -3.09 -4.90
C THR A 60 -7.23 -4.52 -4.72
N LEU A 61 -7.42 -5.27 -5.82
CA LEU A 61 -7.98 -6.63 -5.85
C LEU A 61 -6.90 -7.68 -6.07
#